data_AF-A0A919ZWH0-F1
#
_entry.id   AF-A0A919ZWH0-F1
#
_cell.length_a   1.000
_cell.length_b   1.000
_cell.length_c   1.000
_cell.angle_alpha   90.00
_cell.angle_beta   90.00
_cell.angle_gamma   90.00
#
_symmetry.space_group_name_H-M   'P 1'
#
loop_
_entity.id
_entity.type
_entity.pdbx_description
1 polymer ?
#
loop_
_entity_poly.entity_id
_entity_poly.type
_entity_poly.pdbx_seq_one_letter_code
_entity_poly.pdbx_strand_id
1 'polypeptide(L)' 'MGKKPNPEDLIGFTKVILDQHKNGDIDQVFLCSNRFLNTMTQQPTITPLVPLPKVDDEKLVTTHWDYIYEPETPSC' A
#
# COMPACT_ATOMS: atom_id res chain seq x y z
N MET A 1 22.15 -0.48 -17.39
CA MET A 1 20.84 0.08 -17.80
C MET A 1 19.74 -0.78 -17.19
N GLY A 2 19.11 -0.30 -16.13
CA GLY A 2 18.09 -1.06 -15.40
C GLY A 2 16.81 -1.18 -16.22
N LYS A 3 16.27 -2.40 -16.33
CA LYS A 3 14.97 -2.65 -16.94
C LYS A 3 13.91 -1.89 -16.14
N LYS A 4 13.13 -1.04 -16.81
CA LYS A 4 11.93 -0.46 -16.22
C LYS A 4 10.95 -1.60 -15.98
N PRO A 5 10.50 -1.86 -14.75
CA PRO A 5 9.50 -2.87 -14.50
C PRO A 5 8.18 -2.43 -15.16
N ASN A 6 7.50 -3.35 -15.82
CA ASN A 6 6.18 -3.08 -16.37
C ASN A 6 5.17 -3.03 -15.21
N PRO A 7 4.36 -1.95 -15.10
CA PRO A 7 3.39 -1.83 -14.02
C PRO A 7 2.29 -2.90 -14.09
N GLU A 8 1.98 -3.41 -15.29
CA GLU A 8 0.94 -4.42 -15.51
C GLU A 8 1.25 -5.74 -14.79
N ASP A 9 2.51 -6.15 -14.75
CA ASP A 9 2.93 -7.38 -14.06
C ASP A 9 2.74 -7.27 -12.53
N LEU A 10 2.89 -6.06 -11.98
CA LEU A 10 2.71 -5.80 -10.56
C LEU A 10 1.24 -5.77 -10.15
N ILE A 11 0.35 -5.30 -11.04
CA ILE A 11 -1.09 -5.25 -10.78
C ILE A 11 -1.65 -6.67 -10.64
N GLY A 12 -1.22 -7.58 -11.52
CA GLY A 12 -1.65 -8.99 -11.47
C GLY A 12 -1.26 -9.66 -10.15
N PHE A 13 0.01 -9.54 -9.75
CA PHE A 13 0.50 -10.12 -8.50
C PHE A 13 -0.18 -9.54 -7.25
N THR A 14 -0.34 -8.21 -7.21
CA THR A 14 -0.98 -7.53 -6.08
C THR A 14 -2.44 -7.97 -5.91
N LYS A 15 -3.18 -8.16 -7.01
CA LYS A 15 -4.56 -8.64 -6.97
C LYS A 15 -4.69 -10.03 -6.32
N VAL A 16 -3.80 -10.96 -6.67
CA VAL A 16 -3.82 -12.33 -6.12
C VAL A 16 -3.53 -12.33 -4.63
N ILE A 17 -2.58 -11.51 -4.17
CA ILE A 17 -2.27 -11.38 -2.74
C ILE A 17 -3.47 -10.81 -1.97
N LEU A 18 -4.11 -9.76 -2.52
CA LEU A 18 -5.29 -9.15 -1.89
C LEU A 18 -6.49 -10.11 -1.85
N ASP A 19 -6.66 -10.93 -2.88
CA ASP A 19 -7.74 -11.93 -2.92
C ASP A 19 -7.52 -13.04 -1.87
N GLN A 20 -6.29 -13.54 -1.73
CA GLN A 20 -5.94 -14.51 -0.68
C GLN A 20 -6.14 -13.94 0.73
N HIS A 21 -5.79 -12.67 0.95
CA HIS A 21 -6.08 -11.99 2.21
C HIS A 21 -7.60 -11.87 2.45
N LYS A 22 -8.38 -11.50 1.43
CA LYS A 22 -9.85 -11.42 1.53
C LYS A 22 -10.49 -12.78 1.83
N ASN A 23 -9.92 -13.86 1.29
CA ASN A 23 -10.38 -15.23 1.51
C ASN A 23 -9.92 -15.80 2.86
N GLY A 24 -9.09 -15.08 3.62
CA GLY A 24 -8.59 -15.50 4.94
C GLY A 24 -7.45 -16.52 4.90
N ASP A 25 -6.80 -16.69 3.75
CA ASP A 25 -5.63 -17.59 3.61
C ASP A 25 -4.34 -16.93 4.14
N ILE A 26 -4.29 -15.59 4.10
CA ILE A 26 -3.14 -14.79 4.53
C ILE A 26 -3.62 -13.66 5.45
N ASP A 27 -3.10 -13.58 6.67
CA ASP A 27 -3.47 -12.53 7.63
C ASP A 27 -2.64 -11.24 7.47
N GLN A 28 -1.41 -11.33 6.96
CA GLN A 28 -0.47 -10.21 6.92
C GLN A 28 0.40 -10.23 5.66
N VAL A 29 0.59 -9.05 5.06
CA VAL A 29 1.42 -8.86 3.87
C VAL A 29 2.49 -7.82 4.15
N PHE A 30 3.74 -8.20 3.92
CA PHE A 30 4.91 -7.34 4.09
C PHE A 30 5.62 -7.11 2.75
N LEU A 31 5.96 -5.86 2.47
CA LEU A 31 6.82 -5.48 1.36
C LEU A 31 8.27 -5.43 1.83
N CYS A 32 9.05 -6.43 1.44
CA CYS A 32 10.49 -6.42 1.61
C CYS A 32 11.12 -5.70 0.42
N SER A 33 11.60 -4.49 0.64
CA SER A 33 12.27 -3.71 -0.40
C SER A 33 13.48 -2.98 0.17
N ASN A 34 14.34 -2.50 -0.72
CA ASN A 34 15.49 -1.72 -0.30
C ASN A 34 15.19 -0.23 -0.51
N ARG A 35 15.20 0.54 0.58
CA ARG A 35 15.04 1.99 0.51
C ARG A 35 16.34 2.59 -0.01
N PHE A 36 16.28 3.16 -1.20
CA PHE A 36 17.40 3.89 -1.78
C PHE A 36 17.54 5.24 -1.08
N LEU A 37 18.54 5.37 -0.19
CA LEU A 37 18.90 6.66 0.40
C LEU A 37 19.89 7.38 -0.50
N ASN A 38 20.98 6.70 -0.87
CA ASN A 38 22.07 7.25 -1.66
C ASN A 38 22.70 6.15 -2.51
N THR A 39 23.47 6.54 -3.53
CA THR A 39 24.12 5.61 -4.47
C THR A 39 25.01 4.55 -3.80
N MET A 40 25.53 4.86 -2.61
CA MET A 40 26.40 3.98 -1.82
C MET A 40 25.69 3.30 -0.64
N THR A 41 24.43 3.64 -0.36
CA THR A 41 23.72 3.14 0.83
C THR A 41 22.28 2.82 0.49
N GLN A 42 21.97 1.53 0.55
CA GLN A 42 20.63 1.01 0.40
C GLN A 42 20.22 0.38 1.74
N GLN A 43 19.13 0.84 2.35
CA GLN A 43 18.64 0.31 3.63
C GLN A 43 17.54 -0.75 3.44
N PRO A 44 17.78 -2.02 3.83
CA PRO A 44 16.74 -3.04 3.78
C PRO A 44 15.59 -2.63 4.70
N THR A 45 14.39 -2.49 4.13
CA THR A 45 13.20 -2.04 4.82
C THR A 45 12.07 -3.03 4.60
N ILE A 46 11.44 -3.43 5.69
CA ILE A 46 10.24 -4.26 5.68
C ILE A 46 9.07 -3.36 6.05
N THR A 47 8.14 -3.17 5.13
CA THR A 47 6.97 -2.31 5.33
C THR A 47 5.72 -3.16 5.35
N PRO A 48 4.90 -3.15 6.42
CA PRO A 48 3.60 -3.81 6.40
C PRO A 48 2.68 -3.08 5.42
N LEU A 49 2.06 -3.83 4.50
CA LEU A 49 1.06 -3.31 3.58
C LEU A 49 -0.35 -3.64 4.05
N VAL A 50 -0.56 -4.85 4.57
CA VAL A 50 -1.86 -5.33 5.05
C VAL A 50 -1.66 -6.05 6.39
N PRO A 51 -2.47 -5.78 7.43
CA PRO A 51 -3.45 -4.69 7.52
C PRO A 51 -2.77 -3.31 7.49
N LEU A 52 -3.48 -2.31 6.94
CA LEU A 52 -2.95 -0.95 6.87
C LEU A 52 -2.60 -0.46 8.29
N PRO A 53 -1.36 -0.01 8.55
CA PRO A 53 -1.02 0.55 9.84
C PRO A 53 -1.92 1.75 10.12
N LYS A 54 -2.39 1.87 11.36
CA LYS A 54 -3.15 3.05 11.79
C LYS A 54 -2.26 4.26 11.56
N VAL A 55 -2.70 5.16 10.69
CA VAL A 55 -1.99 6.42 10.52
C VAL A 55 -2.42 7.32 11.67
N ASP A 56 -1.46 7.66 12.53
CA ASP A 56 -1.67 8.58 13.65
C ASP A 56 -1.62 10.01 13.09
N ASP A 57 -2.66 10.36 12.36
CA ASP A 57 -2.81 11.65 11.68
C ASP A 57 -3.63 12.61 12.54
N GLU A 58 -3.15 12.86 13.75
CA GLU A 58 -3.60 13.96 14.61
C GLU A 58 -3.42 15.35 13.96
N LYS A 59 -2.80 15.43 12.77
CA LYS A 59 -2.64 16.64 11.95
C LYS A 59 -3.57 16.75 10.74
N LEU A 60 -4.31 15.71 10.35
CA LEU A 60 -5.24 15.79 9.21
C LEU A 60 -6.56 16.51 9.54
N VAL A 61 -6.85 16.75 10.82
CA VAL A 61 -8.07 17.41 11.29
C VAL A 61 -7.92 18.94 11.34
N THR A 62 -7.44 19.58 10.27
CA THR A 62 -7.41 21.06 10.22
C THR A 62 -8.23 21.67 9.10
N THR A 63 -8.64 20.86 8.12
CA THR A 63 -9.57 21.35 7.09
C THR A 63 -10.55 20.27 6.66
N HIS A 64 -11.77 20.38 7.19
CA HIS A 64 -12.88 19.47 6.91
C HIS A 64 -13.58 19.91 5.61
N TRP A 65 -13.02 19.50 4.47
CA TRP A 65 -13.76 19.47 3.22
C TRP A 65 -14.12 18.03 2.92
N ASP A 66 -15.43 17.74 2.93
CA ASP A 66 -15.96 16.43 2.58
C ASP A 66 -16.16 16.34 1.06
N TYR A 67 -15.95 15.15 0.50
CA TYR A 67 -16.08 14.90 -0.94
C TYR A 67 -17.48 14.36 -1.25
N ILE A 68 -18.09 14.81 -2.35
CA ILE A 68 -19.36 14.26 -2.84
C ILE A 68 -19.04 13.02 -3.69
N TYR A 69 -19.56 11.85 -3.28
CA TYR A 69 -19.32 10.57 -3.95
C TYR A 69 -20.56 10.14 -4.75
N GLU A 70 -20.39 9.91 -6.05
CA GLU A 70 -21.41 9.29 -6.92
C GLU A 70 -20.80 8.07 -7.64
N PRO A 71 -21.44 6.90 -7.67
CA PRO A 71 -22.70 6.50 -7.02
C PRO A 71 -22.40 5.93 -5.64
N GLU A 72 -22.90 6.58 -4.59
CA GLU A 72 -22.94 6.12 -3.19
C GLU A 72 -21.68 5.38 -2.66
N THR A 73 -20.84 6.11 -1.91
CA THR A 73 -19.89 5.44 -1.02
C THR A 73 -20.66 4.50 -0.10
N PRO A 74 -20.26 3.21 0.04
CA PRO A 74 -20.77 2.38 1.10
C PRO A 74 -20.28 2.99 2.41
N SER A 75 -21.14 3.83 2.99
CA SER A 75 -21.00 4.34 4.34
C SER A 75 -20.86 3.14 5.28
N CYS A 76 -19.75 3.07 6.00
CA CYS A 76 -19.72 2.34 7.26
C CYS A 76 -20.39 3.19 8.34
#